data_AF-A0A2T6FKG5-F1
#
_entry.id   AF-A0A2T6FKG5-F1
#
_cell.length_a   1.000
_cell.length_b   1.000
_cell.length_c   1.000
_cell.angle_alpha   90.00
_cell.angle_beta   90.00
_cell.angle_gamma   90.00
#
_symmetry.space_group_name_H-M   'P 1'
#
loop_
_entity.id
_entity.type
_entity.pdbx_description
1 polymer ?
#
loop_
_entity_poly.entity_id
_entity_poly.type
_entity_poly.pdbx_seq_one_letter_code
_entity_poly.pdbx_strand_id
1 'polypeptide(L)'
;MTTTGSSIFFWRVICCSAALLLPHLSFADEPTTRLVMTGDIMLAREVQREIQRKNNQSPWHGMKTFFYGADWVMGNFEAGVSNHNNCSATDHLCFAVPSQSLDYLKNAGFTALGIENNHSADTGENARERTRTAITAAGMSVIDYEHSPGFYRNHNYIFSFIALSNVADKTGFNVDVPSNELRQKIRLAKSLSDWLIVNIHWGAELADWPQPNQKAMAEWLIDQGVDVIIGHHPHVVQPVECLKGKPVFFSLGNHVFDQKYPQTKQGLIADCKATNNELSCTGVQTTTPANSAFPMLATQNIISTKNLEHCRVQKSTPLVIDNYHIRPKLAHKQFVGGDLVLEATQPGKKGWILAARHLLSAERATFPHQQKEENFLVTLETHHSSIDKEMGPRPYVYKVTGHGLVAKWRGSALAWPLIDAVLIPKPENSINYLCALHRKDSFITLNPTTNETRTAVYQWNGFGFSGIEEAALNRECQDMFAGK
;
A
#
# COMPACT_ATOMS: atom_id res chain seq x y z
N MET A 1 18.21 64.92 81.70
CA MET A 1 16.90 65.56 81.94
C MET A 1 16.10 65.49 80.65
N THR A 2 15.01 64.73 80.70
CA THR A 2 13.75 64.82 79.93
C THR A 2 13.69 65.72 78.68
N THR A 3 13.31 65.15 77.54
CA THR A 3 11.92 65.21 77.00
C THR A 3 11.79 64.33 75.74
N THR A 4 10.75 63.51 75.71
CA THR A 4 10.30 62.65 74.60
C THR A 4 9.26 63.36 73.74
N GLY A 5 9.30 63.16 72.42
CA GLY A 5 8.27 63.62 71.47
C GLY A 5 8.15 62.67 70.27
N SER A 6 6.93 62.17 70.06
CA SER A 6 6.53 61.11 69.12
C SER A 6 6.48 61.54 67.65
N SER A 7 6.60 60.57 66.73
CA SER A 7 5.96 60.61 65.39
C SER A 7 5.78 59.20 64.83
N ILE A 8 4.55 58.91 64.40
CA ILE A 8 4.05 57.61 63.89
C ILE A 8 4.32 57.54 62.38
N PHE A 9 4.90 56.44 61.89
CA PHE A 9 5.06 56.16 60.45
C PHE A 9 4.25 54.92 60.03
N PHE A 10 3.39 55.11 59.03
CA PHE A 10 2.62 54.05 58.36
C PHE A 10 3.52 53.13 57.53
N TRP A 11 3.44 51.82 57.77
CA TRP A 11 4.05 50.80 56.90
C TRP A 11 3.12 50.50 55.72
N ARG A 12 3.61 50.73 54.50
CA ARG A 12 3.00 50.22 53.26
C ARG A 12 3.39 48.76 53.07
N VAL A 13 2.40 47.88 53.03
CA VAL A 13 2.56 46.49 52.58
C VAL A 13 2.70 46.49 51.06
N ILE A 14 3.87 46.11 50.56
CA ILE A 14 4.12 45.86 49.14
C ILE A 14 3.73 44.41 48.86
N CYS A 15 2.67 44.21 48.09
CA CYS A 15 2.24 42.90 47.62
C CYS A 15 3.13 42.48 46.44
N CYS A 16 4.07 41.56 46.67
CA CYS A 16 4.85 40.92 45.61
C CYS A 16 4.02 39.82 44.95
N SER A 17 3.46 40.09 43.78
CA SER A 17 2.88 39.07 42.91
C SER A 17 3.99 38.26 42.25
N ALA A 18 4.24 37.04 42.74
CA ALA A 18 5.09 36.07 42.06
C ALA A 18 4.35 35.55 40.81
N ALA A 19 4.71 36.06 39.64
CA ALA A 19 4.27 35.49 38.37
C ALA A 19 4.98 34.14 38.15
N LEU A 20 4.25 33.04 38.37
CA LEU A 20 4.66 31.70 37.96
C LEU A 20 4.78 31.67 36.43
N LEU A 21 6.02 31.67 35.92
CA LEU A 21 6.33 31.33 34.54
C LEU A 21 6.02 29.83 34.33
N LEU A 22 4.79 29.54 33.90
CA LEU A 22 4.48 28.25 33.31
C LEU A 22 5.29 28.11 32.01
N PRO A 23 6.02 27.01 31.79
CA PRO A 23 6.64 26.78 30.50
C PRO A 23 5.52 26.71 29.47
N HIS A 24 5.57 27.56 28.46
CA HIS A 24 4.80 27.36 27.25
C HIS A 24 5.22 26.00 26.69
N LEU A 25 4.41 24.97 26.92
CA LEU A 25 4.41 23.77 26.10
C LEU A 25 4.17 24.25 24.68
N SER A 26 5.23 24.38 23.87
CA SER A 26 5.05 24.44 22.43
C SER A 26 4.43 23.10 22.06
N PHE A 27 3.15 23.07 21.72
CA PHE A 27 2.62 21.97 20.92
C PHE A 27 3.47 21.96 19.65
N ALA A 28 4.35 20.97 19.52
CA ALA A 28 5.04 20.78 18.27
C ALA A 28 3.99 20.57 17.18
N ASP A 29 4.18 21.23 16.02
CA ASP A 29 3.70 20.79 14.70
C ASP A 29 3.49 19.27 14.67
N GLU A 30 2.24 18.77 14.77
CA GLU A 30 1.97 17.34 14.59
C GLU A 30 2.49 16.92 13.20
N PRO A 31 3.24 15.81 13.09
CA PRO A 31 3.93 15.49 11.85
C PRO A 31 2.93 15.22 10.73
N THR A 32 2.92 16.07 9.70
CA THR A 32 2.17 15.83 8.47
C THR A 32 3.03 15.02 7.50
N THR A 33 2.44 14.02 6.84
CA THR A 33 3.02 13.38 5.65
C THR A 33 2.21 13.73 4.42
N ARG A 34 2.85 14.23 3.37
CA ARG A 34 2.21 14.53 2.07
C ARG A 34 2.62 13.52 1.01
N LEU A 35 1.63 12.85 0.41
CA LEU A 35 1.78 11.89 -0.67
C LEU A 35 1.18 12.48 -1.96
N VAL A 36 1.95 12.47 -3.03
CA VAL A 36 1.55 12.96 -4.35
C VAL A 36 1.61 11.79 -5.34
N MET A 37 0.51 11.51 -6.02
CA MET A 37 0.44 10.47 -7.06
C MET A 37 -0.04 11.08 -8.37
N THR A 38 0.75 10.92 -9.42
CA THR A 38 0.45 11.45 -10.77
C THR A 38 -0.12 10.35 -11.66
N GLY A 39 -0.79 10.77 -12.73
CA GLY A 39 -1.24 9.87 -13.79
C GLY A 39 -0.12 9.23 -14.64
N ASP A 40 -0.48 8.79 -15.84
CA ASP A 40 0.37 7.95 -16.69
C ASP A 40 1.58 8.71 -17.23
N ILE A 41 2.75 8.07 -17.17
CA ILE A 41 4.05 8.63 -17.59
C ILE A 41 4.69 7.71 -18.62
N MET A 42 4.80 8.21 -19.85
CA MET A 42 5.50 7.56 -20.96
C MET A 42 6.55 8.53 -21.50
N LEU A 43 7.84 8.19 -21.36
CA LEU A 43 8.98 9.02 -21.77
C LEU A 43 9.59 8.63 -23.13
N ALA A 44 8.93 7.75 -23.87
CA ALA A 44 9.36 7.29 -25.19
C ALA A 44 8.79 8.18 -26.32
N ARG A 45 9.03 7.77 -27.57
CA ARG A 45 8.42 8.33 -28.79
C ARG A 45 8.53 9.86 -28.89
N GLU A 46 7.43 10.57 -29.11
CA GLU A 46 7.45 12.03 -29.29
C GLU A 46 7.81 12.77 -28.00
N VAL A 47 7.58 12.18 -26.82
CA VAL A 47 8.03 12.77 -25.55
C VAL A 47 9.56 12.83 -25.52
N GLN A 48 10.22 11.72 -25.88
CA GLN A 48 11.68 11.67 -25.99
C GLN A 48 12.21 12.69 -27.00
N ARG A 49 11.55 12.80 -28.17
CA ARG A 49 11.91 13.77 -29.22
C ARG A 49 11.74 15.21 -28.75
N GLU A 50 10.68 15.52 -28.00
CA GLU A 50 10.45 16.85 -27.45
C GLU A 50 11.52 17.22 -26.42
N ILE A 51 11.87 16.29 -25.51
CA ILE A 51 12.98 16.48 -24.55
C ILE A 51 14.28 16.85 -25.29
N GLN A 52 14.63 16.10 -26.34
CA GLN A 52 15.83 16.35 -27.14
C GLN A 52 15.78 17.70 -27.87
N ARG A 53 14.65 18.02 -28.52
CA ARG A 53 14.44 19.31 -29.22
C ARG A 53 14.51 20.50 -28.26
N LYS A 54 14.15 20.31 -27.00
CA LYS A 54 14.22 21.32 -25.93
C LYS A 54 15.53 21.26 -25.14
N ASN A 55 16.63 20.82 -25.74
CA ASN A 55 17.96 20.75 -25.11
C ASN A 55 17.98 19.93 -23.81
N ASN A 56 17.37 18.75 -23.83
CA ASN A 56 17.24 17.85 -22.68
C ASN A 56 16.52 18.46 -21.47
N GLN A 57 15.59 19.41 -21.72
CA GLN A 57 14.75 19.96 -20.67
C GLN A 57 13.82 18.88 -20.11
N SER A 58 13.78 18.77 -18.77
CA SER A 58 12.86 17.87 -18.08
C SER A 58 11.39 18.26 -18.36
N PRO A 59 10.49 17.27 -18.58
CA PRO A 59 9.05 17.53 -18.67
C PRO A 59 8.49 18.30 -17.46
N TRP A 60 9.13 18.16 -16.30
CA TRP A 60 8.69 18.75 -15.03
C TRP A 60 9.48 19.99 -14.60
N HIS A 61 10.16 20.67 -15.53
CA HIS A 61 10.97 21.85 -15.21
C HIS A 61 10.21 22.93 -14.39
N GLY A 62 8.89 23.08 -14.61
CA GLY A 62 8.02 24.00 -13.87
C GLY A 62 7.32 23.42 -12.64
N MET A 63 7.54 22.14 -12.30
CA MET A 63 6.81 21.42 -11.24
C MET A 63 7.70 20.93 -10.10
N LYS A 64 9.02 21.14 -10.19
CA LYS A 64 9.98 20.68 -9.17
C LYS A 64 9.60 21.11 -7.75
N THR A 65 9.30 22.39 -7.54
CA THR A 65 8.92 22.91 -6.22
C THR A 65 7.68 22.20 -5.65
N PHE A 66 6.71 21.86 -6.49
CA PHE A 66 5.51 21.15 -6.08
C PHE A 66 5.83 19.73 -5.58
N PHE A 67 6.69 19.00 -6.31
CA PHE A 67 7.09 17.64 -5.97
C PHE A 67 8.06 17.57 -4.78
N TYR A 68 9.07 18.43 -4.72
CA TYR A 68 9.98 18.49 -3.57
C TYR A 68 9.29 18.92 -2.27
N GLY A 69 8.10 19.53 -2.37
CA GLY A 69 7.24 19.83 -1.23
C GLY A 69 6.39 18.64 -0.75
N ALA A 70 6.61 17.43 -1.25
CA ALA A 70 5.94 16.20 -0.79
C ALA A 70 6.96 15.19 -0.25
N ASP A 71 6.51 14.34 0.67
CA ASP A 71 7.33 13.27 1.27
C ASP A 71 7.38 12.02 0.40
N TRP A 72 6.39 11.83 -0.46
CA TRP A 72 6.28 10.73 -1.40
C TRP A 72 5.70 11.26 -2.71
N VAL A 73 6.38 10.98 -3.83
CA VAL A 73 5.95 11.35 -5.17
C VAL A 73 6.02 10.10 -6.04
N MET A 74 4.86 9.65 -6.50
CA MET A 74 4.68 8.43 -7.28
C MET A 74 4.00 8.73 -8.61
N GLY A 75 4.36 8.00 -9.67
CA GLY A 75 3.63 7.99 -10.93
C GLY A 75 3.49 6.57 -11.49
N ASN A 76 2.51 6.35 -12.35
CA ASN A 76 2.42 5.13 -13.16
C ASN A 76 3.41 5.25 -14.32
N PHE A 77 4.48 4.45 -14.27
CA PHE A 77 5.52 4.42 -15.29
C PHE A 77 5.10 3.43 -16.39
N GLU A 78 4.46 3.97 -17.41
CA GLU A 78 3.93 3.22 -18.55
C GLU A 78 4.97 3.16 -19.67
N ALA A 79 6.11 2.59 -19.29
CA ALA A 79 7.27 2.40 -20.15
C ALA A 79 8.13 1.26 -19.59
N GLY A 80 8.96 0.67 -20.45
CA GLY A 80 9.97 -0.31 -20.05
C GLY A 80 11.37 0.26 -20.16
N VAL A 81 12.22 0.08 -19.15
CA VAL A 81 13.64 0.45 -19.26
C VAL A 81 14.34 -0.61 -20.10
N SER A 82 14.70 -0.23 -21.33
CA SER A 82 15.28 -1.13 -22.32
C SER A 82 15.90 -0.36 -23.48
N ASN A 83 16.61 -1.05 -24.36
CA ASN A 83 17.01 -0.49 -25.65
C ASN A 83 15.82 -0.57 -26.61
N HIS A 84 15.60 0.47 -27.41
CA HIS A 84 14.54 0.49 -28.44
C HIS A 84 14.69 -0.65 -29.46
N ASN A 85 15.90 -1.14 -29.70
CA ASN A 85 16.14 -2.31 -30.57
C ASN A 85 15.55 -3.62 -30.03
N ASN A 86 15.13 -3.66 -28.76
CA ASN A 86 14.40 -4.78 -28.17
C ASN A 86 12.89 -4.71 -28.41
N CYS A 87 12.38 -3.61 -28.96
CA CYS A 87 11.03 -3.54 -29.48
C CYS A 87 10.93 -4.37 -30.76
N SER A 88 9.79 -5.03 -30.97
CA SER A 88 9.51 -5.64 -32.26
C SER A 88 9.43 -4.56 -33.35
N ALA A 89 10.00 -4.83 -34.53
CA ALA A 89 9.99 -3.88 -35.65
C ALA A 89 8.57 -3.53 -36.14
N THR A 90 7.59 -4.41 -35.89
CA THR A 90 6.18 -4.20 -36.26
C THR A 90 5.35 -3.57 -35.13
N ASP A 91 5.95 -3.34 -33.96
CA ASP A 91 5.26 -2.86 -32.77
C ASP A 91 5.42 -1.35 -32.61
N HIS A 92 4.44 -0.63 -33.15
CA HIS A 92 4.40 0.83 -33.09
C HIS A 92 4.02 1.38 -31.70
N LEU A 93 3.65 0.50 -30.75
CA LEU A 93 3.27 0.82 -29.38
C LEU A 93 4.22 0.11 -28.39
N CYS A 94 5.52 0.18 -28.66
CA CYS A 94 6.56 -0.21 -27.73
C CYS A 94 7.17 1.01 -27.03
N PHE A 95 6.99 1.12 -25.72
CA PHE A 95 7.40 2.25 -24.90
C PHE A 95 8.74 1.99 -24.19
N ALA A 96 9.73 1.52 -24.94
CA ALA A 96 11.08 1.34 -24.43
C ALA A 96 11.80 2.69 -24.24
N VAL A 97 12.41 2.89 -23.08
CA VAL A 97 13.25 4.06 -22.77
C VAL A 97 14.61 3.65 -22.23
N PRO A 98 15.68 4.40 -22.55
CA PRO A 98 16.99 4.14 -21.96
C PRO A 98 16.98 4.46 -20.46
N SER A 99 17.87 3.84 -19.67
CA SER A 99 17.92 4.03 -18.21
C SER A 99 18.17 5.49 -17.80
N GLN A 100 18.87 6.27 -18.63
CA GLN A 100 19.08 7.71 -18.43
C GLN A 100 17.77 8.51 -18.38
N SER A 101 16.67 8.00 -18.95
CA SER A 101 15.36 8.66 -18.83
C SER A 101 14.87 8.73 -17.39
N LEU A 102 15.34 7.83 -16.51
CA LEU A 102 15.02 7.84 -15.08
C LEU A 102 15.59 9.06 -14.35
N ASP A 103 16.66 9.66 -14.87
CA ASP A 103 17.24 10.88 -14.29
C ASP A 103 16.25 12.05 -14.35
N TYR A 104 15.41 12.12 -15.38
CA TYR A 104 14.38 13.17 -15.47
C TYR A 104 13.34 13.04 -14.35
N LEU A 105 12.95 11.81 -13.99
CA LEU A 105 12.02 11.51 -12.91
C LEU A 105 12.67 11.82 -11.55
N LYS A 106 13.86 11.26 -11.30
CA LYS A 106 14.56 11.44 -10.03
C LYS A 106 14.85 12.92 -9.74
N ASN A 107 15.34 13.66 -10.73
CA ASN A 107 15.66 15.08 -10.60
C ASN A 107 14.42 16.01 -10.59
N ALA A 108 13.25 15.48 -10.92
CA ALA A 108 11.97 16.19 -10.75
C ALA A 108 11.42 16.05 -9.33
N GLY A 109 11.84 15.02 -8.58
CA GLY A 109 11.40 14.75 -7.21
C GLY A 109 10.63 13.45 -7.03
N PHE A 110 10.51 12.60 -8.06
CA PHE A 110 9.87 11.29 -7.93
C PHE A 110 10.66 10.41 -6.93
N THR A 111 9.93 9.85 -5.97
CA THR A 111 10.48 8.93 -4.95
C THR A 111 10.16 7.49 -5.28
N ALA A 112 9.11 7.24 -6.04
CA ALA A 112 8.65 5.91 -6.40
C ALA A 112 7.96 5.87 -7.77
N LEU A 113 7.89 4.68 -8.37
CA LEU A 113 7.16 4.42 -9.61
C LEU A 113 6.35 3.12 -9.48
N GLY A 114 5.10 3.17 -9.94
CA GLY A 114 4.30 1.97 -10.19
C GLY A 114 4.58 1.45 -11.58
N ILE A 115 4.78 0.14 -11.73
CA ILE A 115 5.15 -0.49 -13.01
C ILE A 115 4.17 -1.60 -13.42
N GLU A 116 2.92 -1.52 -12.97
CA GLU A 116 1.89 -2.49 -13.34
C GLU A 116 0.89 -1.87 -14.31
N ASN A 117 1.15 -2.10 -15.59
CA ASN A 117 0.33 -1.64 -16.71
C ASN A 117 0.51 -2.56 -17.93
N ASN A 118 -0.32 -2.37 -18.95
CA ASN A 118 -0.29 -3.16 -20.18
C ASN A 118 1.02 -3.01 -21.01
N HIS A 119 1.82 -1.98 -20.74
CA HIS A 119 3.10 -1.71 -21.43
C HIS A 119 4.34 -2.22 -20.66
N SER A 120 4.14 -2.85 -19.51
CA SER A 120 5.22 -3.31 -18.63
C SER A 120 6.04 -4.46 -19.23
N ALA A 121 5.47 -5.15 -20.22
CA ALA A 121 6.11 -6.26 -20.94
C ALA A 121 6.48 -5.93 -22.40
N ASP A 122 6.52 -4.64 -22.77
CA ASP A 122 6.74 -4.21 -24.17
C ASP A 122 8.02 -4.73 -24.82
N THR A 123 9.04 -5.03 -24.01
CA THR A 123 10.33 -5.57 -24.49
C THR A 123 10.55 -7.03 -24.08
N GLY A 124 9.45 -7.77 -23.94
CA GLY A 124 9.43 -9.21 -23.62
C GLY A 124 9.28 -9.53 -22.13
N GLU A 125 9.26 -10.83 -21.82
CA GLU A 125 8.92 -11.38 -20.48
C GLU A 125 9.74 -10.77 -19.33
N ASN A 126 11.04 -10.52 -19.54
CA ASN A 126 11.91 -9.95 -18.51
C ASN A 126 11.87 -8.41 -18.42
N ALA A 127 10.99 -7.73 -19.16
CA ALA A 127 10.96 -6.26 -19.20
C ALA A 127 10.58 -5.63 -17.87
N ARG A 128 9.62 -6.22 -17.14
CA ARG A 128 9.19 -5.76 -15.82
C ARG A 128 10.33 -5.79 -14.80
N GLU A 129 11.04 -6.91 -14.70
CA GLU A 129 12.18 -7.05 -13.79
C GLU A 129 13.36 -6.14 -14.17
N ARG A 130 13.69 -6.03 -15.47
CA ARG A 130 14.72 -5.07 -15.92
C ARG A 130 14.37 -3.64 -15.53
N THR A 131 13.10 -3.27 -15.70
CA THR A 131 12.58 -1.94 -15.34
C THR A 131 12.67 -1.71 -13.83
N ARG A 132 12.25 -2.68 -13.02
CA ARG A 132 12.39 -2.67 -11.56
C ARG A 132 13.84 -2.47 -11.12
N THR A 133 14.75 -3.28 -11.65
CA THR A 133 16.19 -3.20 -11.34
C THR A 133 16.75 -1.82 -11.69
N ALA A 134 16.40 -1.28 -12.86
CA ALA A 134 16.89 0.03 -13.29
C ALA A 134 16.34 1.19 -12.43
N ILE A 135 15.06 1.17 -12.08
CA ILE A 135 14.44 2.19 -11.21
C ILE A 135 15.07 2.15 -9.81
N THR A 136 15.29 0.95 -9.27
CA THR A 136 15.96 0.76 -7.99
C THR A 136 17.39 1.30 -8.01
N ALA A 137 18.14 1.02 -9.09
CA ALA A 137 19.49 1.54 -9.29
C ALA A 137 19.54 3.08 -9.42
N ALA A 138 18.47 3.70 -9.95
CA ALA A 138 18.30 5.16 -9.98
C ALA A 138 17.91 5.77 -8.61
N GLY A 139 17.80 4.95 -7.56
CA GLY A 139 17.49 5.40 -6.20
C GLY A 139 16.03 5.81 -6.00
N MET A 140 15.11 5.20 -6.74
CA MET A 140 13.66 5.32 -6.55
C MET A 140 13.08 3.97 -6.11
N SER A 141 11.95 4.02 -5.41
CA SER A 141 11.22 2.82 -5.00
C SER A 141 10.39 2.28 -6.17
N VAL A 142 10.18 0.97 -6.22
CA VAL A 142 9.35 0.32 -7.25
C VAL A 142 8.17 -0.36 -6.58
N ILE A 143 6.97 -0.03 -7.05
CA ILE A 143 5.72 -0.67 -6.65
C ILE A 143 5.30 -1.60 -7.80
N ASP A 144 5.38 -2.90 -7.55
CA ASP A 144 4.93 -3.95 -8.48
C ASP A 144 4.11 -4.99 -7.74
N TYR A 145 3.39 -5.82 -8.49
CA TYR A 145 2.45 -6.78 -7.91
C TYR A 145 3.17 -7.94 -7.24
N GLU A 146 4.26 -8.44 -7.83
CA GLU A 146 5.02 -9.59 -7.32
C GLU A 146 5.55 -9.34 -5.90
N HIS A 147 6.18 -8.18 -5.67
CA HIS A 147 6.75 -7.78 -4.39
C HIS A 147 5.77 -6.99 -3.50
N SER A 148 4.50 -6.92 -3.89
CA SER A 148 3.47 -6.29 -3.06
C SER A 148 3.03 -7.18 -1.88
N PRO A 149 2.60 -6.58 -0.75
CA PRO A 149 2.54 -5.15 -0.51
C PRO A 149 3.92 -4.53 -0.19
N GLY A 150 4.13 -3.31 -0.68
CA GLY A 150 5.28 -2.49 -0.32
C GLY A 150 4.96 -1.54 0.83
N PHE A 151 5.88 -1.33 1.77
CA PHE A 151 5.68 -0.51 2.96
C PHE A 151 6.64 0.67 2.99
N TYR A 152 6.11 1.87 3.23
CA TYR A 152 6.87 3.12 3.34
C TYR A 152 6.68 3.72 4.73
N ARG A 153 7.78 4.12 5.38
CA ARG A 153 7.71 4.85 6.66
C ARG A 153 8.05 6.32 6.50
N ASN A 154 7.15 7.20 6.91
CA ASN A 154 7.45 8.61 7.13
C ASN A 154 7.02 9.01 8.54
N HIS A 155 7.91 9.66 9.29
CA HIS A 155 7.73 9.91 10.73
C HIS A 155 7.33 8.62 11.50
N ASN A 156 6.19 8.68 12.20
CA ASN A 156 5.57 7.57 12.93
C ASN A 156 4.50 6.82 12.11
N TYR A 157 4.29 7.19 10.85
CA TYR A 157 3.32 6.57 9.97
C TYR A 157 3.95 5.51 9.07
N ILE A 158 3.20 4.42 8.85
CA ILE A 158 3.53 3.39 7.86
C ILE A 158 2.42 3.36 6.82
N PHE A 159 2.76 3.60 5.57
CA PHE A 159 1.87 3.45 4.42
C PHE A 159 2.19 2.14 3.73
N SER A 160 1.17 1.47 3.20
CA SER A 160 1.37 0.34 2.29
C SER A 160 0.84 0.65 0.90
N PHE A 161 1.47 0.04 -0.09
CA PHE A 161 1.16 0.21 -1.50
C PHE A 161 1.04 -1.15 -2.18
N ILE A 162 0.03 -1.27 -3.03
CA ILE A 162 -0.10 -2.36 -3.99
C ILE A 162 -0.27 -1.72 -5.36
N ALA A 163 0.43 -2.23 -6.38
CA ALA A 163 0.20 -1.89 -7.78
C ALA A 163 -0.32 -3.14 -8.50
N LEU A 164 -1.28 -2.99 -9.40
CA LEU A 164 -1.76 -4.06 -10.28
C LEU A 164 -2.31 -3.52 -11.60
N SER A 165 -2.35 -4.39 -12.61
CA SER A 165 -3.04 -4.14 -13.88
C SER A 165 -4.14 -5.16 -14.09
N ASN A 166 -5.37 -4.69 -14.31
CA ASN A 166 -6.48 -5.53 -14.77
C ASN A 166 -6.54 -5.61 -16.30
N VAL A 167 -5.70 -4.84 -17.00
CA VAL A 167 -5.51 -4.89 -18.45
C VAL A 167 -4.29 -5.76 -18.76
N ALA A 168 -4.46 -6.74 -19.64
CA ALA A 168 -3.38 -7.66 -20.01
C ALA A 168 -2.23 -6.93 -20.72
N ASP A 169 -1.00 -7.25 -20.32
CA ASP A 169 0.19 -6.86 -21.06
C ASP A 169 0.44 -7.80 -22.26
N LYS A 170 1.51 -7.54 -23.01
CA LYS A 170 1.86 -8.34 -24.21
C LYS A 170 2.19 -9.82 -23.93
N THR A 171 2.45 -10.19 -22.68
CA THR A 171 2.63 -11.59 -22.27
C THR A 171 1.32 -12.25 -21.86
N GLY A 172 0.22 -11.49 -21.84
CA GLY A 172 -1.08 -11.92 -21.33
C GLY A 172 -1.21 -11.79 -19.82
N PHE A 173 -0.22 -11.23 -19.13
CA PHE A 173 -0.29 -11.05 -17.68
C PHE A 173 -1.27 -9.93 -17.33
N ASN A 174 -2.25 -10.25 -16.50
CA ASN A 174 -3.13 -9.34 -15.79
C ASN A 174 -3.46 -9.92 -14.41
N VAL A 175 -3.98 -9.06 -13.52
CA VAL A 175 -4.49 -9.46 -12.21
C VAL A 175 -6.01 -9.41 -12.25
N ASP A 176 -6.63 -10.54 -11.95
CA ASP A 176 -8.06 -10.63 -11.73
C ASP A 176 -8.45 -9.97 -10.41
N VAL A 177 -9.58 -9.26 -10.44
CA VAL A 177 -10.20 -8.62 -9.28
C VAL A 177 -11.67 -9.05 -9.27
N PRO A 178 -12.10 -9.90 -8.34
CA PRO A 178 -11.36 -10.42 -7.18
C PRO A 178 -10.38 -11.57 -7.50
N SER A 179 -9.33 -11.71 -6.67
CA SER A 179 -8.46 -12.91 -6.65
C SER A 179 -7.95 -13.21 -5.24
N ASN A 180 -7.56 -14.47 -4.99
CA ASN A 180 -7.07 -14.92 -3.68
C ASN A 180 -5.74 -14.25 -3.30
N GLU A 181 -4.80 -14.17 -4.23
CA GLU A 181 -3.51 -13.55 -3.99
C GLU A 181 -3.65 -12.06 -3.64
N LEU A 182 -4.49 -11.33 -4.37
CA LEU A 182 -4.76 -9.92 -4.07
C LEU A 182 -5.39 -9.75 -2.68
N ARG A 183 -6.32 -10.64 -2.30
CA ARG A 183 -6.92 -10.66 -0.97
C ARG A 183 -5.87 -10.88 0.13
N GLN A 184 -4.91 -11.79 -0.08
CA GLN A 184 -3.79 -12.03 0.84
C GLN A 184 -2.91 -10.78 0.97
N LYS A 185 -2.49 -10.17 -0.15
CA LYS A 185 -1.68 -8.95 -0.16
C LYS A 185 -2.37 -7.80 0.57
N ILE A 186 -3.67 -7.59 0.35
CA ILE A 186 -4.46 -6.57 1.04
C ILE A 186 -4.51 -6.84 2.55
N ARG A 187 -4.78 -8.09 2.96
CA ARG A 187 -4.86 -8.46 4.38
C ARG A 187 -3.54 -8.23 5.12
N LEU A 188 -2.41 -8.61 4.52
CA LEU A 188 -1.09 -8.32 5.08
C LEU A 188 -0.86 -6.82 5.21
N ALA A 189 -1.10 -6.06 4.13
CA ALA A 189 -0.97 -4.61 4.13
C ALA A 189 -1.77 -3.95 5.26
N LYS A 190 -3.04 -4.33 5.42
CA LYS A 190 -3.92 -3.78 6.46
C LYS A 190 -3.49 -4.12 7.87
N SER A 191 -2.90 -5.29 8.09
CA SER A 191 -2.41 -5.68 9.41
C SER A 191 -1.15 -4.93 9.86
N LEU A 192 -0.34 -4.47 8.90
CA LEU A 192 1.03 -3.99 9.15
C LEU A 192 1.25 -2.51 8.80
N SER A 193 0.23 -1.81 8.30
CA SER A 193 0.30 -0.39 7.93
C SER A 193 -0.87 0.41 8.50
N ASP A 194 -0.72 1.71 8.51
CA ASP A 194 -1.74 2.67 8.93
C ASP A 194 -2.76 2.90 7.82
N TRP A 195 -2.30 2.98 6.57
CA TRP A 195 -3.14 3.15 5.39
C TRP A 195 -2.63 2.31 4.22
N LEU A 196 -3.56 1.74 3.45
CA LEU A 196 -3.29 1.00 2.23
C LEU A 196 -3.77 1.77 0.99
N ILE A 197 -2.84 2.08 0.10
CA ILE A 197 -3.09 2.71 -1.19
C ILE A 197 -2.94 1.65 -2.30
N VAL A 198 -3.96 1.52 -3.15
CA VAL A 198 -3.91 0.66 -4.34
C VAL A 198 -3.81 1.52 -5.59
N ASN A 199 -2.78 1.25 -6.41
CA ASN A 199 -2.63 1.81 -7.74
C ASN A 199 -3.09 0.73 -8.74
N ILE A 200 -4.08 1.05 -9.57
CA ILE A 200 -4.72 0.07 -10.45
C ILE A 200 -4.82 0.61 -11.89
N HIS A 201 -4.35 -0.19 -12.83
CA HIS A 201 -4.41 0.09 -14.26
C HIS A 201 -5.58 -0.70 -14.89
N TRP A 202 -6.65 -0.02 -15.29
CA TRP A 202 -7.96 -0.66 -15.57
C TRP A 202 -8.90 0.14 -16.49
N GLY A 203 -10.03 -0.46 -16.86
CA GLY A 203 -11.04 0.21 -17.68
C GLY A 203 -10.68 0.19 -19.17
N ALA A 204 -11.24 1.14 -19.92
CA ALA A 204 -11.01 1.25 -21.36
C ALA A 204 -10.40 2.61 -21.71
N GLU A 205 -9.50 2.59 -22.70
CA GLU A 205 -8.89 3.80 -23.25
C GLU A 205 -9.95 4.80 -23.71
N LEU A 206 -9.71 6.08 -23.39
CA LEU A 206 -10.53 7.24 -23.77
C LEU A 206 -11.99 7.21 -23.27
N ALA A 207 -12.32 6.33 -22.32
CA ALA A 207 -13.62 6.34 -21.66
C ALA A 207 -13.66 7.42 -20.57
N ASP A 208 -14.47 8.47 -20.78
CA ASP A 208 -14.59 9.59 -19.82
C ASP A 208 -15.25 9.19 -18.49
N TRP A 209 -15.93 8.05 -18.44
CA TRP A 209 -16.64 7.56 -17.26
C TRP A 209 -16.21 6.13 -16.89
N PRO A 210 -16.11 5.81 -15.59
CA PRO A 210 -15.75 4.47 -15.15
C PRO A 210 -16.82 3.47 -15.59
N GLN A 211 -16.38 2.37 -16.17
CA GLN A 211 -17.25 1.27 -16.57
C GLN A 211 -17.81 0.53 -15.33
N PRO A 212 -18.95 -0.19 -15.44
CA PRO A 212 -19.54 -0.90 -14.32
C PRO A 212 -18.59 -1.88 -13.62
N ASN A 213 -17.71 -2.54 -14.37
CA ASN A 213 -16.66 -3.41 -13.81
C ASN A 213 -15.62 -2.63 -12.98
N GLN A 214 -15.21 -1.42 -13.41
CA GLN A 214 -14.31 -0.58 -12.61
C GLN A 214 -14.94 -0.22 -11.27
N LYS A 215 -16.25 0.12 -11.25
CA LYS A 215 -16.97 0.38 -9.99
C LYS A 215 -17.06 -0.85 -9.11
N ALA A 216 -17.41 -2.00 -9.66
CA ALA A 216 -17.47 -3.26 -8.92
C ALA A 216 -16.11 -3.64 -8.31
N MET A 217 -15.02 -3.50 -9.07
CA MET A 217 -13.67 -3.71 -8.57
C MET A 217 -13.29 -2.72 -7.46
N ALA A 218 -13.67 -1.44 -7.60
CA ALA A 218 -13.42 -0.43 -6.56
C ALA A 218 -14.16 -0.74 -5.26
N GLU A 219 -15.44 -1.13 -5.35
CA GLU A 219 -16.25 -1.54 -4.20
C GLU A 219 -15.64 -2.76 -3.52
N TRP A 220 -15.22 -3.76 -4.30
CA TRP A 220 -14.57 -4.95 -3.77
C TRP A 220 -13.28 -4.63 -3.02
N LEU A 221 -12.39 -3.82 -3.62
CA LEU A 221 -11.13 -3.40 -3.00
C LEU A 221 -11.37 -2.69 -1.67
N ILE A 222 -12.35 -1.78 -1.62
CA ILE A 222 -12.74 -1.09 -0.38
C ILE A 222 -13.30 -2.05 0.66
N ASP A 223 -14.12 -3.03 0.25
CA ASP A 223 -14.65 -4.05 1.15
C ASP A 223 -13.56 -4.98 1.70
N GLN A 224 -12.45 -5.16 0.97
CA GLN A 224 -11.26 -5.84 1.50
C GLN A 224 -10.41 -4.95 2.44
N GLY A 225 -10.72 -3.65 2.54
CA GLY A 225 -10.11 -2.72 3.48
C GLY A 225 -9.20 -1.67 2.86
N VAL A 226 -9.08 -1.59 1.53
CA VAL A 226 -8.28 -0.57 0.83
C VAL A 226 -8.73 0.84 1.23
N ASP A 227 -7.77 1.71 1.51
CA ASP A 227 -8.03 3.05 2.04
C ASP A 227 -8.10 4.12 0.96
N VAL A 228 -7.31 3.97 -0.11
CA VAL A 228 -7.28 4.90 -1.26
C VAL A 228 -7.08 4.10 -2.54
N ILE A 229 -7.84 4.41 -3.59
CA ILE A 229 -7.67 3.81 -4.92
C ILE A 229 -7.25 4.89 -5.91
N ILE A 230 -6.15 4.66 -6.60
CA ILE A 230 -5.58 5.51 -7.66
C ILE A 230 -5.63 4.74 -8.97
N GLY A 231 -6.48 5.20 -9.89
CA GLY A 231 -6.71 4.57 -11.19
C GLY A 231 -5.89 5.20 -12.32
N HIS A 232 -5.58 4.36 -13.30
CA HIS A 232 -4.76 4.62 -14.49
C HIS A 232 -5.36 3.87 -15.69
N HIS A 233 -4.83 4.11 -16.91
CA HIS A 233 -5.16 3.45 -18.19
C HIS A 233 -6.12 4.20 -19.14
N PRO A 234 -7.25 4.78 -18.72
CA PRO A 234 -8.13 5.46 -19.66
C PRO A 234 -7.48 6.64 -20.41
N HIS A 235 -6.31 7.10 -19.95
CA HIS A 235 -5.56 8.27 -20.45
C HIS A 235 -6.32 9.61 -20.40
N VAL A 236 -7.54 9.59 -19.87
CA VAL A 236 -8.41 10.73 -19.60
C VAL A 236 -8.74 10.76 -18.12
N VAL A 237 -8.96 11.95 -17.56
CA VAL A 237 -9.38 12.08 -16.17
C VAL A 237 -10.80 11.56 -16.04
N GLN A 238 -10.99 10.57 -15.18
CA GLN A 238 -12.32 10.10 -14.78
C GLN A 238 -12.73 10.73 -13.43
N PRO A 239 -14.03 10.71 -13.07
CA PRO A 239 -14.50 11.23 -11.81
C PRO A 239 -13.73 10.73 -10.58
N VAL A 240 -13.70 11.59 -9.56
CA VAL A 240 -13.23 11.26 -8.22
C VAL A 240 -14.45 11.10 -7.31
N GLU A 241 -14.54 9.99 -6.60
CA GLU A 241 -15.67 9.65 -5.73
C GLU A 241 -15.17 9.32 -4.31
N CYS A 242 -15.99 9.62 -3.29
CA CYS A 242 -15.79 9.10 -1.94
C CYS A 242 -16.70 7.89 -1.74
N LEU A 243 -16.20 6.70 -2.05
CA LEU A 243 -16.96 5.46 -2.00
C LEU A 243 -16.80 4.82 -0.62
N LYS A 244 -17.91 4.65 0.12
CA LYS A 244 -17.92 4.11 1.50
C LYS A 244 -16.91 4.81 2.43
N GLY A 245 -16.73 6.12 2.26
CA GLY A 245 -15.79 6.92 3.05
C GLY A 245 -14.32 6.85 2.60
N LYS A 246 -14.04 6.21 1.46
CA LYS A 246 -12.69 6.06 0.89
C LYS A 246 -12.56 6.80 -0.45
N PRO A 247 -11.50 7.60 -0.67
CA PRO A 247 -11.29 8.28 -1.93
C PRO A 247 -10.92 7.30 -3.05
N VAL A 248 -11.62 7.42 -4.17
CA VAL A 248 -11.41 6.66 -5.40
C VAL A 248 -11.19 7.65 -6.54
N PHE A 249 -9.99 7.65 -7.10
CA PHE A 249 -9.66 8.35 -8.34
C PHE A 249 -9.75 7.32 -9.46
N PHE A 250 -10.84 7.30 -10.23
CA PHE A 250 -11.03 6.23 -11.23
C PHE A 250 -10.00 6.26 -12.37
N SER A 251 -9.52 7.46 -12.73
CA SER A 251 -8.39 7.65 -13.62
C SER A 251 -7.81 9.04 -13.40
N LEU A 252 -6.50 9.12 -13.18
CA LEU A 252 -5.76 10.37 -13.13
C LEU A 252 -5.48 10.95 -14.53
N GLY A 253 -5.72 10.19 -15.59
CA GLY A 253 -5.37 10.55 -16.96
C GLY A 253 -3.86 10.60 -17.20
N ASN A 254 -3.45 11.22 -18.30
CA ASN A 254 -2.04 11.36 -18.62
C ASN A 254 -1.37 12.44 -17.77
N HIS A 255 -0.21 12.11 -17.20
CA HIS A 255 0.69 13.11 -16.63
C HIS A 255 1.74 13.55 -17.65
N VAL A 256 2.44 12.61 -18.29
CA VAL A 256 3.35 12.86 -19.41
C VAL A 256 3.09 11.81 -20.48
N PHE A 257 2.52 12.22 -21.61
CA PHE A 257 2.20 11.33 -22.72
C PHE A 257 2.07 12.13 -24.03
N ASP A 258 2.29 11.48 -25.17
CA ASP A 258 2.28 12.12 -26.50
C ASP A 258 0.95 11.99 -27.26
N GLN A 259 -0.11 11.49 -26.61
CA GLN A 259 -1.45 11.46 -27.21
C GLN A 259 -1.94 12.89 -27.50
N LYS A 260 -2.65 13.03 -28.63
CA LYS A 260 -3.00 14.33 -29.23
C LYS A 260 -4.45 14.76 -28.97
N TYR A 261 -5.27 13.89 -28.40
CA TYR A 261 -6.68 14.17 -28.17
C TYR A 261 -6.85 15.26 -27.10
N PRO A 262 -7.79 16.21 -27.26
CA PRO A 262 -7.99 17.28 -26.27
C PRO A 262 -8.23 16.76 -24.85
N GLN A 263 -9.01 15.69 -24.69
CA GLN A 263 -9.28 15.08 -23.39
C GLN A 263 -8.04 14.45 -22.73
N THR A 264 -7.08 13.96 -23.53
CA THR A 264 -5.82 13.38 -23.00
C THR A 264 -4.77 14.44 -22.65
N LYS A 265 -5.10 15.72 -22.84
CA LYS A 265 -4.31 16.88 -22.40
C LYS A 265 -4.76 17.42 -21.04
N GLN A 266 -5.78 16.83 -20.45
CA GLN A 266 -6.17 17.04 -19.06
C GLN A 266 -5.60 15.92 -18.21
N GLY A 267 -5.05 16.27 -17.05
CA GLY A 267 -4.56 15.31 -16.07
C GLY A 267 -4.97 15.73 -14.66
N LEU A 268 -4.84 14.80 -13.73
CA LEU A 268 -5.11 15.01 -12.33
C LEU A 268 -3.97 14.41 -11.51
N ILE A 269 -3.59 15.10 -10.43
CA ILE A 269 -2.65 14.60 -9.44
C ILE A 269 -3.43 14.39 -8.15
N ALA A 270 -3.38 13.19 -7.58
CA ALA A 270 -3.89 12.95 -6.23
C ALA A 270 -2.88 13.50 -5.20
N ASP A 271 -3.30 14.48 -4.41
CA ASP A 271 -2.53 15.10 -3.33
C ASP A 271 -3.19 14.73 -1.99
N CYS A 272 -2.58 13.78 -1.29
CA CYS A 272 -3.07 13.23 -0.04
C CYS A 272 -2.19 13.66 1.14
N LYS A 273 -2.83 13.99 2.26
CA LYS A 273 -2.16 14.41 3.50
C LYS A 273 -2.62 13.55 4.66
N ALA A 274 -1.66 12.99 5.38
CA ALA A 274 -1.87 12.27 6.62
C ALA A 274 -1.48 13.13 7.82
N THR A 275 -2.40 13.34 8.76
CA THR A 275 -2.21 14.14 9.99
C THR A 275 -3.22 13.68 11.04
N ASN A 276 -2.85 13.67 12.32
CA ASN A 276 -3.77 13.37 13.44
C ASN A 276 -4.58 12.07 13.28
N ASN A 277 -3.97 11.02 12.72
CA ASN A 277 -4.58 9.72 12.44
C ASN A 277 -5.63 9.71 11.32
N GLU A 278 -5.77 10.80 10.55
CA GLU A 278 -6.57 10.85 9.35
C GLU A 278 -5.71 11.01 8.10
N LEU A 279 -6.17 10.41 7.01
CA LEU A 279 -5.70 10.69 5.66
C LEU A 279 -6.84 11.34 4.86
N SER A 280 -6.52 12.44 4.20
CA SER A 280 -7.43 13.17 3.32
C SER A 280 -6.76 13.36 1.96
N CYS A 281 -7.54 13.30 0.88
CA CYS A 281 -7.04 13.47 -0.48
C CYS A 281 -7.76 14.60 -1.20
N THR A 282 -7.03 15.23 -2.11
CA THR A 282 -7.52 16.26 -3.02
C THR A 282 -6.97 16.00 -4.42
N GLY A 283 -7.57 16.61 -5.45
CA GLY A 283 -7.09 16.48 -6.82
C GLY A 283 -6.51 17.80 -7.32
N VAL A 284 -5.27 17.82 -7.80
CA VAL A 284 -4.64 18.99 -8.42
C VAL A 284 -4.65 18.81 -9.93
N GLN A 285 -5.40 19.66 -10.64
CA GLN A 285 -5.52 19.56 -12.09
C GLN A 285 -4.22 19.97 -12.79
N THR A 286 -3.85 19.22 -13.82
CA THR A 286 -2.79 19.56 -14.76
C THR A 286 -3.33 19.70 -16.16
N THR A 287 -2.73 20.58 -16.94
CA THR A 287 -3.01 20.72 -18.37
C THR A 287 -1.72 20.62 -19.17
N THR A 288 -1.81 20.00 -20.33
CA THR A 288 -0.70 19.86 -21.26
C THR A 288 -1.01 20.65 -22.53
N PRO A 289 -0.17 21.60 -22.96
CA PRO A 289 -0.41 22.33 -24.20
C PRO A 289 -0.57 21.39 -25.41
N ALA A 290 -1.44 21.73 -26.35
CA ALA A 290 -1.77 20.86 -27.50
C ALA A 290 -0.54 20.36 -28.29
N ASN A 291 0.49 21.22 -28.40
CA ASN A 291 1.73 20.94 -29.13
C ASN A 291 2.89 20.50 -28.22
N SER A 292 2.59 19.98 -27.03
CA SER A 292 3.59 19.53 -26.06
C SER A 292 3.11 18.26 -25.35
N ALA A 293 4.05 17.54 -24.75
CA ALA A 293 3.83 16.49 -23.77
C ALA A 293 4.18 16.94 -22.34
N PHE A 294 4.61 18.18 -22.14
CA PHE A 294 5.07 18.68 -20.84
C PHE A 294 3.87 19.25 -20.05
N PRO A 295 3.52 18.65 -18.91
CA PRO A 295 2.38 19.09 -18.12
C PRO A 295 2.69 20.40 -17.39
N MET A 296 1.64 21.15 -17.13
CA MET A 296 1.65 22.34 -16.29
C MET A 296 0.56 22.20 -15.22
N LEU A 297 0.82 22.72 -14.02
CA LEU A 297 -0.25 22.90 -13.03
C LEU A 297 -1.26 23.91 -13.58
N ALA A 298 -2.56 23.61 -13.43
CA ALA A 298 -3.60 24.54 -13.84
C ALA A 298 -3.52 25.84 -13.01
N THR A 299 -3.62 27.00 -13.67
CA THR A 299 -3.51 28.33 -13.03
C THR A 299 -4.67 28.66 -12.10
N GLN A 300 -5.84 28.04 -12.32
CA GLN A 300 -6.93 28.03 -11.37
C GLN A 300 -6.89 26.67 -10.69
N ASN A 301 -6.63 26.67 -9.38
CA ASN A 301 -6.75 25.50 -8.52
C ASN A 301 -8.22 25.05 -8.50
N ILE A 302 -8.70 24.42 -9.58
CA ILE A 302 -9.91 23.61 -9.53
C ILE A 302 -9.44 22.35 -8.82
N ILE A 303 -9.30 22.48 -7.51
CA ILE A 303 -9.18 21.30 -6.69
C ILE A 303 -10.52 20.60 -6.87
N SER A 304 -10.53 19.41 -7.47
CA SER A 304 -11.73 18.56 -7.52
C SER A 304 -11.96 17.97 -6.12
N THR A 305 -12.07 18.86 -5.12
CA THR A 305 -12.25 18.55 -3.70
C THR A 305 -13.69 18.33 -3.35
N LYS A 306 -14.66 18.84 -4.12
CA LYS A 306 -16.05 18.85 -3.67
C LYS A 306 -16.55 17.44 -3.32
N ASN A 307 -16.16 16.44 -4.11
CA ASN A 307 -16.54 15.04 -3.86
C ASN A 307 -15.73 14.38 -2.72
N LEU A 308 -14.59 14.97 -2.33
CA LEU A 308 -13.70 14.46 -1.28
C LEU A 308 -13.67 15.31 0.00
N GLU A 309 -14.44 16.40 0.06
CA GLU A 309 -14.38 17.39 1.15
C GLU A 309 -14.61 16.73 2.52
N HIS A 310 -15.53 15.77 2.57
CA HIS A 310 -15.86 14.97 3.75
C HIS A 310 -15.28 13.54 3.71
N CYS A 311 -14.41 13.24 2.75
CA CYS A 311 -13.75 11.95 2.66
C CYS A 311 -12.50 11.96 3.55
N ARG A 312 -12.63 11.39 4.75
CA ARG A 312 -11.55 11.27 5.74
C ARG A 312 -11.36 9.82 6.11
N VAL A 313 -10.16 9.33 5.86
CA VAL A 313 -9.81 7.93 6.07
C VAL A 313 -9.07 7.79 7.39
N GLN A 314 -9.70 7.11 8.35
CA GLN A 314 -9.05 6.82 9.62
C GLN A 314 -7.90 5.84 9.46
N LYS A 315 -6.84 6.06 10.24
CA LYS A 315 -5.71 5.14 10.41
C LYS A 315 -6.19 3.77 10.91
N SER A 316 -5.61 2.72 10.37
CA SER A 316 -5.89 1.33 10.74
C SER A 316 -5.45 1.02 12.17
N THR A 317 -6.15 0.08 12.81
CA THR A 317 -5.80 -0.40 14.14
C THR A 317 -4.46 -1.14 14.11
N PRO A 318 -3.48 -0.75 14.94
CA PRO A 318 -2.19 -1.43 14.97
C PRO A 318 -2.31 -2.89 15.41
N LEU A 319 -1.49 -3.77 14.83
CA LEU A 319 -1.31 -5.13 15.32
C LEU A 319 -0.60 -5.12 16.68
N VAL A 320 -1.36 -5.39 17.75
CA VAL A 320 -0.87 -5.42 19.13
C VAL A 320 -1.18 -6.75 19.79
N ILE A 321 -0.16 -7.39 20.34
CA ILE A 321 -0.28 -8.67 21.04
C ILE A 321 0.45 -8.57 22.38
N ASP A 322 -0.27 -8.75 23.48
CA ASP A 322 0.26 -8.61 24.85
C ASP A 322 1.08 -7.32 25.07
N ASN A 323 0.57 -6.21 24.54
CA ASN A 323 1.17 -4.86 24.53
C ASN A 323 2.45 -4.69 23.69
N TYR A 324 2.83 -5.68 22.88
CA TYR A 324 3.83 -5.50 21.84
C TYR A 324 3.16 -5.02 20.56
N HIS A 325 3.59 -3.88 20.04
CA HIS A 325 3.26 -3.41 18.70
C HIS A 325 4.16 -4.13 17.70
N ILE A 326 3.55 -4.90 16.80
CA ILE A 326 4.25 -5.66 15.75
C ILE A 326 4.12 -4.90 14.43
N ARG A 327 5.24 -4.57 13.80
CA ARG A 327 5.28 -3.75 12.57
C ARG A 327 6.44 -4.15 11.67
N PRO A 328 6.41 -3.77 10.38
CA PRO A 328 7.60 -3.82 9.53
C PRO A 328 8.70 -2.92 10.11
N LYS A 329 9.92 -3.44 10.18
CA LYS A 329 11.10 -2.68 10.59
C LYS A 329 11.55 -1.81 9.43
N LEU A 330 11.26 -0.51 9.53
CA LEU A 330 11.59 0.49 8.52
C LEU A 330 12.25 1.70 9.17
N ALA A 331 13.31 2.21 8.54
CA ALA A 331 13.88 3.51 8.83
C ALA A 331 13.00 4.64 8.27
N HIS A 332 13.21 5.87 8.71
CA HIS A 332 12.53 7.05 8.15
C HIS A 332 12.84 7.19 6.65
N LYS A 333 11.81 7.44 5.85
CA LYS A 333 11.83 7.51 4.39
C LYS A 333 12.28 6.23 3.68
N GLN A 334 12.20 5.09 4.37
CA GLN A 334 12.50 3.79 3.78
C GLN A 334 11.25 3.15 3.19
N PHE A 335 11.40 2.57 2.00
CA PHE A 335 10.43 1.68 1.38
C PHE A 335 10.98 0.25 1.31
N VAL A 336 10.14 -0.76 1.59
CA VAL A 336 10.47 -2.19 1.44
C VAL A 336 9.25 -2.93 0.92
N GLY A 337 9.42 -3.72 -0.16
CA GLY A 337 8.44 -4.70 -0.64
C GLY A 337 9.07 -6.10 -0.70
N GLY A 338 8.22 -7.12 -0.76
CA GLY A 338 8.63 -8.53 -0.72
C GLY A 338 8.87 -9.00 0.72
N ASP A 339 10.01 -9.66 0.96
CA ASP A 339 10.31 -10.23 2.27
C ASP A 339 10.44 -9.15 3.36
N LEU A 340 9.72 -9.35 4.47
CA LEU A 340 9.61 -8.38 5.54
C LEU A 340 10.40 -8.80 6.78
N VAL A 341 11.17 -7.85 7.30
CA VAL A 341 11.70 -7.89 8.66
C VAL A 341 10.65 -7.28 9.59
N LEU A 342 10.18 -8.04 10.57
CA LEU A 342 9.29 -7.52 11.60
C LEU A 342 10.06 -7.05 12.84
N GLU A 343 9.61 -5.96 13.44
CA GLU A 343 9.99 -5.53 14.78
C GLU A 343 8.80 -5.60 15.73
N ALA A 344 9.09 -5.87 17.00
CA ALA A 344 8.13 -5.73 18.08
C ALA A 344 8.65 -4.76 19.13
N THR A 345 7.81 -3.80 19.49
CA THR A 345 8.14 -2.75 20.47
C THR A 345 7.09 -2.70 21.57
N GLN A 346 7.53 -2.49 22.80
CA GLN A 346 6.67 -2.28 23.96
C GLN A 346 7.26 -1.16 24.82
N PRO A 347 6.46 -0.15 25.25
CA PRO A 347 6.95 0.90 26.13
C PRO A 347 7.63 0.35 27.38
N GLY A 348 8.81 0.89 27.72
CA GLY A 348 9.58 0.50 28.91
C GLY A 348 10.23 -0.88 28.85
N LYS A 349 10.16 -1.60 27.72
CA LYS A 349 10.84 -2.89 27.54
C LYS A 349 11.72 -2.89 26.30
N LYS A 350 12.73 -3.77 26.32
CA LYS A 350 13.57 -4.03 25.14
C LYS A 350 12.73 -4.72 24.06
N GLY A 351 12.66 -4.11 22.87
CA GLY A 351 12.05 -4.72 21.70
C GLY A 351 12.94 -5.80 21.07
N TRP A 352 12.42 -6.45 20.03
CA TRP A 352 13.15 -7.45 19.25
C TRP A 352 12.81 -7.34 17.76
N ILE A 353 13.65 -7.99 16.95
CA ILE A 353 13.56 -8.00 15.49
C ILE A 353 13.63 -9.46 15.03
N LEU A 354 12.87 -9.80 13.99
CA LEU A 354 12.90 -11.13 13.36
C LEU A 354 13.75 -11.12 12.08
N ALA A 355 14.15 -12.30 11.64
CA ALA A 355 14.67 -12.45 10.28
C ALA A 355 13.59 -12.09 9.24
N ALA A 356 14.04 -11.76 8.03
CA ALA A 356 13.16 -11.51 6.89
C ALA A 356 12.29 -12.74 6.58
N ARG A 357 11.03 -12.53 6.22
CA ARG A 357 10.05 -13.58 5.94
C ARG A 357 9.13 -13.19 4.81
N HIS A 358 8.77 -14.17 4.00
CA HIS A 358 7.72 -14.03 3.01
C HIS A 358 6.35 -14.22 3.68
N LEU A 359 5.76 -13.12 4.14
CA LEU A 359 4.48 -13.12 4.84
C LEU A 359 3.33 -12.97 3.84
N LEU A 360 2.23 -13.67 4.10
CA LEU A 360 0.95 -13.54 3.38
C LEU A 360 -0.15 -12.98 4.30
N SER A 361 -0.04 -13.19 5.61
CA SER A 361 -0.88 -12.52 6.61
C SER A 361 -0.21 -12.50 7.98
N ALA A 362 -0.64 -11.57 8.83
CA ALA A 362 -0.25 -11.48 10.24
C ALA A 362 -1.43 -10.94 11.07
N GLU A 363 -1.96 -11.75 11.98
CA GLU A 363 -3.20 -11.47 12.68
C GLU A 363 -3.09 -11.85 14.15
N ARG A 364 -3.85 -11.16 15.02
CA ARG A 364 -3.99 -11.54 16.42
C ARG A 364 -5.08 -12.60 16.54
N ALA A 365 -4.79 -13.66 17.28
CA ALA A 365 -5.79 -14.65 17.68
C ALA A 365 -5.83 -14.83 19.19
N THR A 366 -6.98 -15.21 19.72
CA THR A 366 -7.13 -15.66 21.11
C THR A 366 -7.53 -17.12 21.09
N PHE A 367 -6.70 -17.97 21.68
CA PHE A 367 -6.96 -19.41 21.77
C PHE A 367 -6.98 -19.87 23.23
N PRO A 368 -7.80 -20.88 23.57
CA PRO A 368 -7.65 -21.56 24.84
C PRO A 368 -6.32 -22.32 24.87
N HIS A 369 -5.56 -22.12 25.94
CA HIS A 369 -4.31 -22.80 26.22
C HIS A 369 -4.22 -23.03 27.73
N GLN A 370 -4.14 -24.29 28.16
CA GLN A 370 -4.03 -24.67 29.58
C GLN A 370 -5.08 -24.02 30.50
N GLN A 371 -6.36 -24.09 30.10
CA GLN A 371 -7.51 -23.53 30.84
C GLN A 371 -7.52 -22.00 30.98
N LYS A 372 -6.71 -21.28 30.20
CA LYS A 372 -6.74 -19.82 30.09
C LYS A 372 -6.82 -19.40 28.62
N GLU A 373 -7.38 -18.22 28.38
CA GLU A 373 -7.30 -17.57 27.09
C GLU A 373 -5.95 -16.87 26.95
N GLU A 374 -5.22 -17.18 25.87
CA GLU A 374 -3.94 -16.56 25.55
C GLU A 374 -4.00 -15.92 24.16
N ASN A 375 -3.31 -14.78 24.00
CA ASN A 375 -3.18 -14.12 22.71
C ASN A 375 -1.97 -14.69 21.94
N PHE A 376 -2.15 -14.89 20.64
CA PHE A 376 -1.12 -15.40 19.75
C PHE A 376 -1.02 -14.53 18.50
N LEU A 377 0.18 -14.51 17.92
CA LEU A 377 0.38 -14.07 16.55
C LEU A 377 0.14 -15.27 15.65
N VAL A 378 -0.83 -15.16 14.75
CA VAL A 378 -1.04 -16.12 13.67
C VAL A 378 -0.54 -15.50 12.39
N THR A 379 0.34 -16.19 11.69
CA THR A 379 0.83 -15.76 10.38
C THR A 379 0.52 -16.81 9.35
N LEU A 380 0.29 -16.37 8.11
CA LEU A 380 0.43 -17.20 6.93
C LEU A 380 1.75 -16.80 6.27
N GLU A 381 2.63 -17.77 6.05
CA GLU A 381 3.98 -17.54 5.53
C GLU A 381 4.26 -18.51 4.38
N THR A 382 4.97 -18.07 3.34
CA THR A 382 5.40 -18.98 2.28
C THR A 382 6.66 -19.72 2.73
N HIS A 383 6.60 -21.04 2.80
CA HIS A 383 7.73 -21.90 3.17
C HIS A 383 7.83 -23.10 2.24
N HIS A 384 9.05 -23.57 2.03
CA HIS A 384 9.28 -24.87 1.43
C HIS A 384 8.80 -25.96 2.38
N SER A 385 8.19 -27.02 1.85
CA SER A 385 7.86 -28.20 2.63
C SER A 385 8.36 -29.49 2.05
N SER A 386 8.86 -30.35 2.92
CA SER A 386 9.32 -31.69 2.53
C SER A 386 8.20 -32.66 2.19
N ILE A 387 6.93 -32.32 2.51
CA ILE A 387 5.77 -33.19 2.29
C ILE A 387 5.32 -33.12 0.83
N ASP A 388 5.04 -31.91 0.34
CA ASP A 388 4.68 -31.61 -1.05
C ASP A 388 5.87 -31.24 -1.95
N LYS A 389 7.04 -30.91 -1.39
CA LYS A 389 8.21 -30.39 -2.13
C LYS A 389 7.90 -29.09 -2.89
N GLU A 390 6.96 -28.31 -2.37
CA GLU A 390 6.54 -27.03 -2.95
C GLU A 390 6.87 -25.88 -2.00
N MET A 391 7.10 -24.70 -2.57
CA MET A 391 6.99 -23.43 -1.85
C MET A 391 5.51 -23.09 -1.77
N GLY A 392 4.94 -23.00 -0.57
CA GLY A 392 3.52 -22.71 -0.43
C GLY A 392 3.14 -22.01 0.87
N PRO A 393 1.91 -21.47 0.94
CA PRO A 393 1.36 -20.86 2.15
C PRO A 393 1.30 -21.85 3.31
N ARG A 394 1.78 -21.44 4.49
CA ARG A 394 1.80 -22.24 5.72
C ARG A 394 1.41 -21.43 6.94
N PRO A 395 0.43 -21.89 7.73
CA PRO A 395 0.02 -21.18 8.92
C PRO A 395 0.96 -21.48 10.09
N TYR A 396 1.30 -20.46 10.86
CA TYR A 396 2.09 -20.56 12.07
C TYR A 396 1.37 -19.87 13.22
N VAL A 397 1.54 -20.42 14.43
CA VAL A 397 1.03 -19.82 15.66
C VAL A 397 2.21 -19.56 16.58
N TYR A 398 2.41 -18.29 16.94
CA TYR A 398 3.49 -17.85 17.81
C TYR A 398 2.95 -17.23 19.09
N LYS A 399 3.59 -17.59 20.21
CA LYS A 399 3.51 -16.80 21.44
C LYS A 399 4.50 -15.64 21.32
N VAL A 400 4.01 -14.44 21.58
CA VAL A 400 4.80 -13.21 21.60
C VAL A 400 5.41 -13.06 23.00
N THR A 401 6.74 -12.97 23.10
CA THR A 401 7.45 -12.87 24.37
C THR A 401 8.40 -11.68 24.38
N GLY A 402 8.99 -11.34 25.53
CA GLY A 402 10.03 -10.30 25.61
C GLY A 402 11.35 -10.64 24.92
N HIS A 403 11.52 -11.90 24.48
CA HIS A 403 12.74 -12.36 23.81
C HIS A 403 12.52 -12.71 22.34
N GLY A 404 11.31 -12.53 21.81
CA GLY A 404 10.95 -12.89 20.43
C GLY A 404 9.70 -13.74 20.33
N LEU A 405 9.54 -14.34 19.16
CA LEU A 405 8.45 -15.29 18.88
C LEU A 405 8.84 -16.71 19.28
N VAL A 406 7.97 -17.35 20.06
CA VAL A 406 8.06 -18.78 20.36
C VAL A 406 6.99 -19.50 19.55
N ALA A 407 7.39 -20.27 18.55
CA ALA A 407 6.46 -21.07 17.77
C ALA A 407 5.77 -22.09 18.67
N LYS A 408 4.45 -22.00 18.79
CA LYS A 408 3.60 -22.98 19.46
C LYS A 408 3.13 -24.06 18.50
N TRP A 409 2.94 -23.67 17.24
CA TRP A 409 2.61 -24.58 16.18
C TRP A 409 3.18 -24.09 14.85
N ARG A 410 3.66 -25.04 14.05
CA ARG A 410 4.14 -24.80 12.68
C ARG A 410 3.34 -25.74 11.80
N GLY A 411 2.42 -25.18 11.00
CA GLY A 411 1.56 -25.95 10.12
C GLY A 411 2.32 -26.48 8.92
N SER A 412 3.17 -27.50 9.12
CA SER A 412 3.91 -28.14 8.02
C SER A 412 3.00 -28.93 7.07
N ALA A 413 1.73 -29.13 7.40
CA ALA A 413 0.64 -29.47 6.50
C ALA A 413 -0.68 -29.41 7.27
N LEU A 414 -1.66 -28.67 6.76
CA LEU A 414 -3.07 -28.98 7.04
C LEU A 414 -3.46 -30.22 6.21
N ALA A 415 -4.74 -30.59 6.12
CA ALA A 415 -5.10 -31.86 5.48
C ALA A 415 -4.78 -31.93 3.97
N TRP A 416 -4.65 -30.79 3.27
CA TRP A 416 -4.34 -30.70 1.83
C TRP A 416 -3.41 -29.51 1.51
N PRO A 417 -2.79 -29.47 0.30
CA PRO A 417 -2.04 -28.30 -0.15
C PRO A 417 -2.86 -27.01 0.00
N LEU A 418 -2.25 -25.99 0.62
CA LEU A 418 -2.94 -24.78 1.05
C LEU A 418 -2.82 -23.68 -0.01
N ILE A 419 -3.94 -23.01 -0.30
CA ILE A 419 -3.99 -21.80 -1.13
C ILE A 419 -4.07 -20.58 -0.23
N ASP A 420 -4.97 -20.59 0.75
CA ASP A 420 -5.13 -19.50 1.71
C ASP A 420 -5.70 -20.01 3.05
N ALA A 421 -5.49 -19.26 4.12
CA ALA A 421 -6.15 -19.49 5.40
C ALA A 421 -6.45 -18.17 6.13
N VAL A 422 -7.64 -18.11 6.74
CA VAL A 422 -8.18 -16.96 7.46
C VAL A 422 -8.79 -17.43 8.78
N LEU A 423 -8.70 -16.59 9.81
CA LEU A 423 -9.36 -16.87 11.08
C LEU A 423 -10.84 -16.50 10.99
N ILE A 424 -11.71 -17.37 11.50
CA ILE A 424 -13.13 -17.09 11.69
C ILE A 424 -13.30 -16.37 13.04
N PRO A 425 -13.74 -15.11 13.08
CA PRO A 425 -13.95 -14.37 14.33
C PRO A 425 -15.22 -14.86 15.05
N LYS A 426 -15.21 -14.93 16.40
CA LYS A 426 -16.41 -15.19 17.21
C LYS A 426 -16.73 -14.03 18.17
N PRO A 427 -18.02 -13.73 18.43
CA PRO A 427 -18.44 -12.64 19.33
C PRO A 427 -18.10 -12.85 20.82
N GLU A 428 -17.89 -14.09 21.29
CA GLU A 428 -17.83 -14.44 22.72
C GLU A 428 -16.46 -15.00 23.17
N ASN A 429 -15.39 -14.26 22.90
CA ASN A 429 -14.06 -14.36 23.53
C ASN A 429 -13.26 -15.68 23.60
N SER A 430 -13.69 -16.86 23.16
CA SER A 430 -12.70 -17.93 22.88
C SER A 430 -13.07 -18.99 21.85
N ILE A 431 -12.00 -19.37 21.13
CA ILE A 431 -11.86 -20.34 20.04
C ILE A 431 -12.07 -19.71 18.65
N ASN A 432 -10.95 -19.23 18.09
CA ASN A 432 -10.85 -18.91 16.67
C ASN A 432 -10.68 -20.20 15.85
N TYR A 433 -11.53 -20.37 14.84
CA TYR A 433 -11.41 -21.46 13.89
C TYR A 433 -10.56 -20.97 12.72
N LEU A 434 -9.80 -21.87 12.12
CA LEU A 434 -9.08 -21.58 10.90
C LEU A 434 -9.92 -22.09 9.73
N CYS A 435 -10.40 -21.15 8.90
CA CYS A 435 -10.96 -21.46 7.61
C CYS A 435 -9.82 -21.53 6.59
N ALA A 436 -9.70 -22.63 5.87
CA ALA A 436 -8.65 -22.84 4.90
C ALA A 436 -9.23 -23.16 3.52
N LEU A 437 -8.66 -22.53 2.50
CA LEU A 437 -8.86 -22.84 1.11
C LEU A 437 -7.72 -23.74 0.64
N HIS A 438 -8.07 -24.94 0.20
CA HIS A 438 -7.13 -25.94 -0.27
C HIS A 438 -7.28 -26.18 -1.77
N ARG A 439 -6.19 -26.62 -2.40
CA ARG A 439 -6.29 -27.34 -3.67
C ARG A 439 -6.99 -28.68 -3.44
N LYS A 440 -7.67 -29.20 -4.47
CA LYS A 440 -8.37 -30.49 -4.35
C LYS A 440 -7.48 -31.72 -4.48
N ASP A 441 -6.26 -31.58 -4.97
CA ASP A 441 -5.29 -32.66 -5.02
C ASP A 441 -4.75 -33.00 -3.62
N SER A 442 -3.83 -33.95 -3.52
CA SER A 442 -3.36 -34.46 -2.23
C SER A 442 -1.84 -34.47 -2.16
N PHE A 443 -1.30 -34.51 -0.94
CA PHE A 443 0.14 -34.68 -0.72
C PHE A 443 0.71 -35.99 -1.27
N ILE A 444 -0.15 -36.99 -1.58
CA ILE A 444 0.26 -38.27 -2.15
C ILE A 444 0.29 -38.19 -3.69
N THR A 445 -0.76 -37.62 -4.26
CA THR A 445 -0.92 -37.42 -5.70
C THR A 445 -1.07 -35.93 -5.96
N LEU A 446 0.06 -35.24 -6.11
CA LEU A 446 0.10 -33.82 -6.37
C LEU A 446 -0.30 -33.54 -7.82
N ASN A 447 -1.16 -32.55 -8.00
CA ASN A 447 -1.49 -31.92 -9.27
C ASN A 447 -1.40 -30.40 -9.09
N PRO A 448 -0.21 -29.81 -9.21
CA PRO A 448 0.03 -28.38 -8.99
C PRO A 448 -0.75 -27.46 -9.91
N THR A 449 -1.19 -27.97 -11.05
CA THR A 449 -1.93 -27.22 -12.07
C THR A 449 -3.45 -27.34 -11.90
N THR A 450 -3.94 -27.96 -10.82
CA THR A 450 -5.38 -28.04 -10.57
C THR A 450 -5.95 -26.68 -10.19
N ASN A 451 -7.05 -26.31 -10.83
CA ASN A 451 -7.85 -25.15 -10.44
C ASN A 451 -9.00 -25.53 -9.51
N GLU A 452 -9.16 -26.81 -9.20
CA GLU A 452 -10.19 -27.26 -8.29
C GLU A 452 -9.79 -26.94 -6.84
N THR A 453 -10.70 -26.29 -6.11
CA THR A 453 -10.51 -25.94 -4.70
C THR A 453 -11.53 -26.62 -3.78
N ARG A 454 -11.21 -26.68 -2.49
CA ARG A 454 -12.13 -27.07 -1.42
C ARG A 454 -11.86 -26.21 -0.18
N THR A 455 -12.89 -25.96 0.61
CA THR A 455 -12.73 -25.33 1.92
C THR A 455 -12.74 -26.38 3.02
N ALA A 456 -12.04 -26.09 4.12
CA ALA A 456 -12.08 -26.89 5.33
C ALA A 456 -11.94 -26.00 6.57
N VAL A 457 -12.63 -26.36 7.64
CA VAL A 457 -12.55 -25.66 8.93
C VAL A 457 -11.75 -26.49 9.91
N TYR A 458 -10.86 -25.82 10.65
CA TYR A 458 -10.05 -26.43 11.68
C TYR A 458 -10.23 -25.71 13.01
N GLN A 459 -10.33 -26.50 14.08
CA GLN A 459 -10.43 -26.03 15.44
C GLN A 459 -9.07 -26.12 16.15
N TRP A 460 -8.72 -25.09 16.91
CA TRP A 460 -7.55 -25.13 17.79
C TRP A 460 -7.78 -26.09 18.97
N ASN A 461 -6.87 -27.05 19.16
CA ASN A 461 -6.96 -28.10 20.20
C ASN A 461 -5.97 -27.93 21.37
N GLY A 462 -5.27 -26.78 21.44
CA GLY A 462 -4.24 -26.50 22.44
C GLY A 462 -2.81 -26.75 21.97
N PHE A 463 -2.61 -27.58 20.94
CA PHE A 463 -1.31 -27.88 20.34
C PHE A 463 -1.23 -27.52 18.85
N GLY A 464 -2.37 -27.60 18.15
CA GLY A 464 -2.46 -27.29 16.73
C GLY A 464 -3.92 -27.24 16.28
N PHE A 465 -4.12 -27.42 14.98
CA PHE A 465 -5.42 -27.38 14.34
C PHE A 465 -5.90 -28.79 13.96
N SER A 466 -7.11 -29.16 14.37
CA SER A 466 -7.79 -30.39 13.99
C SER A 466 -9.00 -30.07 13.11
N GLY A 467 -9.17 -30.80 12.01
CA GLY A 467 -10.32 -30.62 11.12
C GLY A 467 -11.63 -30.95 11.83
N ILE A 468 -12.69 -30.19 11.54
CA ILE A 468 -14.03 -30.41 12.09
C ILE A 468 -15.10 -30.34 11.00
N GLU A 469 -16.23 -30.98 11.25
CA GLU A 469 -17.39 -30.99 10.34
C GLU A 469 -18.60 -30.31 10.97
N GLU A 470 -18.56 -28.98 11.06
CA GLU A 470 -19.68 -28.18 11.55
C GLU A 470 -20.33 -27.43 10.37
N ALA A 471 -21.58 -27.74 10.06
CA ALA A 471 -22.25 -27.25 8.86
C ALA A 471 -22.32 -25.71 8.76
N ALA A 472 -22.53 -25.03 9.90
CA ALA A 472 -22.59 -23.57 9.94
C ALA A 472 -21.21 -22.95 9.63
N LEU A 473 -20.15 -23.40 10.30
CA LEU A 473 -18.79 -22.91 10.07
C LEU A 473 -18.28 -23.26 8.67
N ASN A 474 -18.63 -24.44 8.15
CA ASN A 474 -18.27 -24.82 6.79
C ASN A 474 -18.92 -23.90 5.76
N ARG A 475 -20.18 -23.50 5.96
CA ARG A 475 -20.87 -22.53 5.10
C ARG A 475 -20.23 -21.14 5.21
N GLU A 476 -19.95 -20.68 6.42
CA GLU A 476 -19.25 -19.41 6.65
C GLU A 476 -17.88 -19.40 5.97
N CYS A 477 -17.11 -20.49 6.10
CA CYS A 477 -15.82 -20.64 5.45
C CYS A 477 -15.93 -20.67 3.91
N GLN A 478 -16.98 -21.30 3.36
CA GLN A 478 -17.28 -21.22 1.94
C GLN A 478 -17.58 -19.79 1.51
N ASP A 479 -18.40 -19.05 2.28
CA ASP A 479 -18.76 -17.67 1.96
C ASP A 479 -17.57 -16.70 2.03
N MET A 480 -16.58 -16.96 2.89
CA MET A 480 -15.33 -16.17 2.97
C MET A 480 -14.46 -16.31 1.72
N PHE A 481 -14.49 -17.47 1.06
CA PHE A 481 -13.71 -17.74 -0.16
C PHE A 481 -14.56 -17.76 -1.44
N ALA A 482 -15.88 -17.69 -1.34
CA ALA A 482 -16.76 -17.46 -2.47
C ALA A 482 -16.43 -16.08 -3.03
N GLY A 483 -16.07 -16.00 -4.32
CA GLY A 483 -15.66 -14.79 -5.02
C GLY A 483 -16.78 -13.75 -5.10
N LYS A 484 -17.11 -13.12 -3.97
CA LYS A 484 -17.68 -11.78 -3.91
C LYS A 484 -16.59 -10.79 -4.24
#